data_AF-A0A200HIF1-F1
#
_entry.id   AF-A0A200HIF1-F1
#
_cell.length_a   1.000
_cell.length_b   1.000
_cell.length_c   1.000
_cell.angle_alpha   90.00
_cell.angle_beta   90.00
_cell.angle_gamma   90.00
#
_symmetry.space_group_name_H-M   'P 1'
#
loop_
_entity.id
_entity.type
_entity.pdbx_description
1 polymer ?
#
loop_
_entity_poly.entity_id
_entity_poly.type
_entity_poly.pdbx_seq_one_letter_code
_entity_poly.pdbx_strand_id
1 'polypeptide(L)'
;MAVSRIADLLATHTRGQVRHALAAGRWQRPARGVVVTHNGALSASEQEEIALAAAPTRAALAGASALARDGLTLAEPRTIQVVLPEGARRPDRDGVEYH
;
A
#
# COMPACT_ATOMS: atom_id res chain seq x y z
N MET A 1 -7.40 -10.16 -0.30
CA MET A 1 -6.58 -8.94 -0.34
C MET A 1 -6.50 -8.47 -1.77
N ALA A 2 -6.89 -7.23 -2.06
CA ALA A 2 -6.80 -6.68 -3.39
C ALA A 2 -5.46 -5.99 -3.68
N VAL A 3 -4.78 -5.49 -2.64
CA VAL A 3 -3.47 -4.87 -2.73
C VAL A 3 -2.38 -5.95 -2.79
N SER A 4 -1.43 -5.83 -3.69
CA SER A 4 -0.32 -6.77 -3.82
C SER A 4 0.93 -6.11 -4.39
N ARG A 5 2.12 -6.57 -3.97
CA ARG A 5 3.35 -6.19 -4.68
C ARG A 5 3.39 -6.93 -6.02
N ILE A 6 3.94 -6.27 -7.04
CA ILE A 6 4.12 -6.89 -8.36
C ILE A 6 4.93 -8.19 -8.24
N ALA A 7 5.96 -8.21 -7.39
CA ALA A 7 6.76 -9.42 -7.16
C ALA A 7 5.90 -10.62 -6.72
N ASP A 8 4.96 -10.39 -5.81
CA ASP A 8 4.07 -11.44 -5.30
C ASP A 8 3.05 -11.88 -6.35
N LEU A 9 2.51 -10.93 -7.14
CA LEU A 9 1.61 -11.24 -8.24
C LEU A 9 2.27 -12.10 -9.32
N LEU A 10 3.58 -11.96 -9.52
CA LEU A 10 4.30 -12.76 -10.51
C LEU A 10 4.43 -14.25 -10.14
N ALA A 11 4.12 -14.62 -8.89
CA ALA A 11 4.01 -16.02 -8.49
C ALA A 11 2.75 -16.71 -9.05
N THR A 12 1.71 -15.93 -9.38
CA THR A 12 0.41 -16.44 -9.85
C THR A 12 -0.01 -15.91 -11.22
N HIS A 13 0.61 -14.85 -11.70
CA HIS A 13 0.30 -14.19 -12.97
C HIS A 13 1.56 -13.94 -13.79
N THR A 14 1.44 -14.07 -15.10
CA THR A 14 2.48 -13.62 -16.02
C THR A 14 2.55 -12.09 -16.08
N ARG A 15 3.73 -11.54 -16.43
CA ARG A 15 3.90 -10.10 -16.68
C ARG A 15 2.90 -9.56 -17.71
N GLY A 16 2.57 -10.37 -18.72
CA GLY A 16 1.61 -10.02 -19.77
C GLY A 16 0.19 -9.85 -19.21
N GLN A 17 -0.26 -10.77 -18.36
CA GLN A 17 -1.57 -10.70 -17.70
C GLN A 17 -1.70 -9.46 -16.81
N VAL A 18 -0.69 -9.21 -15.96
CA VAL A 18 -0.67 -8.02 -15.09
C VAL A 18 -0.72 -6.73 -15.92
N ARG A 19 0.13 -6.63 -16.96
CA ARG A 19 0.15 -5.46 -17.85
C ARG A 19 -1.18 -5.27 -18.57
N HIS A 20 -1.78 -6.35 -19.06
CA HIS A 20 -3.06 -6.29 -19.76
C HIS A 20 -4.20 -5.86 -18.82
N ALA A 21 -4.25 -6.36 -17.59
CA ALA A 21 -5.26 -5.96 -16.61
C ALA A 21 -5.15 -4.47 -16.21
N LEU A 22 -3.94 -3.96 -16.05
CA LEU A 22 -3.67 -2.54 -15.80
C LEU A 22 -4.02 -1.67 -17.02
N ALA A 23 -3.59 -2.07 -18.22
CA ALA A 23 -3.86 -1.33 -19.46
C ALA A 23 -5.36 -1.29 -19.80
N ALA A 24 -6.10 -2.34 -19.46
CA ALA A 24 -7.54 -2.41 -19.64
C ALA A 24 -8.33 -1.69 -18.52
N GLY A 25 -7.66 -1.05 -17.55
CA GLY A 25 -8.31 -0.32 -16.46
C GLY A 25 -9.13 -1.19 -15.50
N ARG A 26 -8.92 -2.51 -15.49
CA ARG A 26 -9.56 -3.42 -14.54
C ARG A 26 -8.86 -3.40 -13.19
N TRP A 27 -7.55 -3.16 -13.21
CA TRP A 27 -6.68 -3.05 -12.05
C TRP A 27 -6.05 -1.65 -12.02
N GLN A 28 -5.58 -1.24 -10.85
CA GLN A 28 -4.93 0.05 -10.61
C GLN A 28 -3.49 -0.14 -10.13
N ARG A 29 -2.66 0.89 -10.33
CA ARG A 29 -1.28 0.96 -9.85
C ARG A 29 -1.08 2.22 -9.01
N PRO A 30 -1.47 2.21 -7.72
CA PRO A 30 -1.45 3.40 -6.87
C PRO A 30 -0.06 3.79 -6.35
N ALA A 31 0.94 2.91 -6.51
CA ALA A 31 2.35 3.19 -6.17
C ALA A 31 3.30 2.37 -7.04
N ARG A 32 4.59 2.75 -7.04
CA ARG A 32 5.62 1.97 -7.74
C ARG A 32 5.72 0.57 -7.12
N GLY A 33 5.51 -0.46 -7.95
CA GLY A 33 5.64 -1.85 -7.50
C GLY A 33 4.42 -2.40 -6.78
N VAL A 34 3.36 -1.61 -6.61
CA VAL A 34 2.11 -2.02 -5.94
C VAL A 34 0.95 -1.99 -6.94
N VAL A 35 0.13 -3.03 -6.92
CA VAL A 35 -1.05 -3.20 -7.78
C VAL A 35 -2.26 -3.47 -6.90
N VAL A 36 -3.41 -2.95 -7.33
CA VAL A 36 -4.71 -3.24 -6.75
C VAL A 36 -5.57 -3.94 -7.80
N THR A 37 -6.08 -5.13 -7.49
CA THR A 37 -6.72 -6.04 -8.46
C THR A 37 -8.21 -5.73 -8.73
N HIS A 38 -8.67 -4.53 -8.40
CA HIS A 38 -9.96 -3.97 -8.81
C HIS A 38 -9.77 -2.50 -9.22
N ASN A 39 -10.78 -1.87 -9.79
CA ASN A 39 -10.77 -0.48 -10.24
C ASN A 39 -11.73 0.45 -9.47
N GLY A 40 -12.40 -0.06 -8.44
CA GLY A 40 -13.18 0.75 -7.50
C GLY A 40 -12.33 1.68 -6.62
N ALA A 41 -13.01 2.63 -5.96
CA ALA A 41 -12.38 3.55 -5.01
C ALA A 41 -11.65 2.80 -3.89
N LEU A 42 -10.51 3.35 -3.48
CA LEU A 42 -9.66 2.76 -2.43
C LEU A 42 -10.20 3.12 -1.05
N SER A 43 -10.49 2.09 -0.25
CA SER A 43 -10.84 2.25 1.16
C SER A 43 -9.64 2.75 1.98
N ALA A 44 -9.89 3.28 3.18
CA ALA A 44 -8.83 3.70 4.11
C ALA A 44 -7.84 2.55 4.41
N SER A 45 -8.37 1.35 4.69
CA SER A 45 -7.55 0.14 4.91
C SER A 45 -6.69 -0.21 3.70
N GLU A 46 -7.21 -0.08 2.47
CA GLU A 46 -6.41 -0.34 1.27
C GLU A 46 -5.32 0.72 1.08
N GLN A 47 -5.57 1.98 1.44
CA GLN A 47 -4.53 3.01 1.40
C GLN A 47 -3.40 2.71 2.38
N GLU A 48 -3.70 2.20 3.57
CA GLU A 48 -2.71 1.71 4.54
C GLU A 48 -1.93 0.51 4.00
N GLU A 49 -2.62 -0.48 3.42
CA GLU A 49 -1.98 -1.63 2.77
C GLU A 49 -1.07 -1.21 1.62
N ILE A 50 -1.48 -0.22 0.82
CA ILE A 50 -0.65 0.35 -0.25
C ILE A 50 0.59 1.03 0.33
N ALA A 51 0.45 1.80 1.41
CA ALA A 51 1.58 2.46 2.07
C ALA A 51 2.60 1.44 2.56
N LEU A 52 2.16 0.37 3.23
CA LEU A 52 3.03 -0.73 3.66
C LEU A 52 3.65 -1.50 2.48
N ALA A 53 2.87 -1.79 1.46
CA ALA A 53 3.35 -2.51 0.28
C ALA A 53 4.42 -1.71 -0.48
N ALA A 54 4.30 -0.37 -0.50
CA ALA A 54 5.27 0.53 -1.10
C ALA A 54 6.50 0.78 -0.21
N ALA A 55 6.37 0.58 1.10
CA ALA A 55 7.46 0.73 2.05
C ALA A 55 8.48 -0.43 1.98
N PRO A 56 9.73 -0.20 2.43
CA PRO A 56 10.73 -1.25 2.60
C PRO A 56 10.22 -2.43 3.42
N THR A 57 10.76 -3.62 3.16
CA THR A 57 10.49 -4.80 3.98
C THR A 57 10.75 -4.51 5.46
N ARG A 58 9.89 -5.00 6.35
CA ARG A 58 9.88 -4.75 7.81
C ARG A 58 9.38 -3.36 8.24
N ALA A 59 8.91 -2.52 7.32
CA ALA A 59 8.09 -1.36 7.71
C ALA A 59 6.75 -1.83 8.33
N ALA A 60 6.20 -1.00 9.21
CA ALA A 60 4.94 -1.27 9.90
C ALA A 60 4.09 0.01 10.04
N LEU A 61 2.79 -0.14 10.28
CA LEU A 61 1.96 1.01 10.66
C LEU A 61 2.43 1.52 12.03
N ALA A 62 2.35 2.83 12.21
CA ALA A 62 2.75 3.50 13.44
C ALA A 62 1.61 4.36 13.97
N GLY A 63 1.77 4.79 15.24
CA GLY A 63 0.95 5.82 15.87
C GLY A 63 -0.55 5.61 15.68
N ALA A 64 -1.22 6.66 15.23
CA ALA A 64 -2.68 6.68 15.08
C ALA A 64 -3.16 5.72 13.99
N SER A 65 -2.38 5.47 12.93
CA SER A 65 -2.74 4.47 11.90
C SER A 65 -2.70 3.04 12.45
N ALA A 66 -1.71 2.70 13.27
CA ALA A 66 -1.67 1.39 13.93
C ALA A 66 -2.87 1.21 14.88
N LEU A 67 -3.15 2.22 15.69
CA LEU A 67 -4.27 2.19 16.65
C LEU A 67 -5.63 2.11 15.95
N ALA A 68 -5.84 2.90 14.88
CA ALA A 68 -7.07 2.84 14.09
C ALA A 68 -7.26 1.45 13.44
N ARG A 69 -6.17 0.83 12.96
CA ARG A 69 -6.20 -0.51 12.37
C ARG A 69 -6.62 -1.61 13.35
N ASP A 70 -6.35 -1.38 14.64
CA ASP A 70 -6.72 -2.24 15.76
C ASP A 70 -8.09 -1.88 16.37
N GLY A 71 -8.85 -0.97 15.74
CA GLY A 71 -10.19 -0.57 16.16
C GLY A 71 -10.23 0.41 17.33
N LEU A 72 -9.09 1.05 17.64
CA LEU A 72 -9.01 2.08 18.68
C LEU A 72 -9.34 3.45 18.07
N THR A 73 -10.37 4.10 18.61
CA THR A 73 -10.83 5.41 18.13
C THR A 73 -9.90 6.52 18.63
N LEU A 74 -8.98 6.94 17.77
CA LEU A 74 -8.36 8.26 17.81
C LEU A 74 -9.01 9.16 16.76
N ALA A 75 -8.86 10.48 16.88
CA ALA A 75 -9.22 11.38 15.78
C ALA A 75 -8.53 10.88 14.50
N GLU A 76 -9.28 10.74 13.40
CA GLU A 76 -8.75 10.14 12.16
C GLU A 76 -7.43 10.83 11.79
N PRO A 77 -6.32 10.08 11.67
CA PRO A 77 -5.05 10.69 11.34
C PRO A 77 -5.14 11.34 9.96
N ARG A 78 -4.69 12.59 9.86
CA ARG A 78 -4.70 13.35 8.59
C ARG A 78 -3.79 12.71 7.53
N THR A 79 -2.86 11.86 7.95
CA THR A 79 -1.87 11.17 7.13
C THR A 79 -1.62 9.76 7.67
N ILE A 80 -1.35 8.80 6.79
CA ILE A 80 -0.99 7.43 7.17
C ILE A 80 0.40 7.44 7.82
N GLN A 81 0.54 6.87 9.01
CA GLN A 81 1.81 6.82 9.74
C GLN A 81 2.49 5.46 9.57
N VAL A 82 3.73 5.47 9.11
CA VAL A 82 4.55 4.27 8.85
C VAL A 82 5.89 4.42 9.53
N VAL A 83 6.32 3.42 10.29
CA VAL A 83 7.69 3.34 10.80
C VAL A 83 8.57 2.54 9.84
N LEU A 84 9.78 3.04 9.59
CA LEU A 84 10.77 2.44 8.72
C LEU A 84 11.90 1.79 9.54
N PRO A 85 12.52 0.70 9.05
CA PRO A 85 13.76 0.23 9.61
C PRO A 85 14.86 1.28 9.49
N GLU A 86 15.78 1.31 10.45
CA GLU A 86 16.93 2.22 10.41
C GLU A 86 17.75 2.05 9.13
N GLY A 87 18.13 3.18 8.52
CA GLY A 87 18.89 3.20 7.26
C GLY A 87 18.07 2.84 6.00
N ALA A 88 16.77 2.56 6.14
CA ALA A 88 15.93 2.27 4.98
C ALA A 88 15.63 3.54 4.16
N ARG A 89 15.54 3.38 2.84
CA ARG A 89 15.18 4.49 1.95
C ARG A 89 13.69 4.80 2.07
N ARG A 90 13.37 6.04 2.45
CA ARG A 90 12.00 6.56 2.47
C ARG A 90 11.37 6.50 1.06
N PRO A 91 10.17 5.91 0.90
CA PRO A 91 9.41 6.01 -0.33
C PRO A 91 8.87 7.43 -0.56
N ASP A 92 8.78 7.81 -1.82
CA ASP A 92 8.17 9.07 -2.23
C ASP A 92 6.67 8.85 -2.45
N ARG A 93 5.85 9.27 -1.48
CA ARG A 93 4.39 9.09 -1.48
C ARG A 93 3.73 10.15 -0.61
N ASP A 94 2.76 10.84 -1.20
CA ASP A 94 1.90 11.80 -0.51
C ASP A 94 0.94 11.12 0.47
N GLY A 95 0.50 11.87 1.48
CA GLY A 95 -0.44 11.37 2.49
C GLY A 95 0.16 10.32 3.44
N VAL A 96 1.48 10.12 3.41
CA VAL A 96 2.21 9.20 4.31
C VAL A 96 3.29 9.94 5.08
N GLU A 97 3.20 9.86 6.40
CA GLU A 97 4.23 10.29 7.34
C GLU A 97 5.13 9.08 7.68
N TYR A 98 6.43 9.24 7.51
CA TYR A 98 7.41 8.19 7.79
C TYR A 98 8.24 8.56 9.03
N HIS A 99 8.37 7.60 9.95
CA HIS A 99 9.18 7.68 11.16
C HIS A 99 10.41 6.78 11.07
#